data_AF-A0A1H6CLK5-F1
#
_entry.id   AF-A0A1H6CLK5-F1
#
_cell.length_a   1.000
_cell.length_b   1.000
_cell.length_c   1.000
_cell.angle_alpha   90.00
_cell.angle_beta   90.00
_cell.angle_gamma   90.00
#
_symmetry.space_group_name_H-M   'P 1'
#
loop_
_entity.id
_entity.type
_entity.pdbx_description
1 polymer ?
#
loop_
_entity_poly.entity_id
_entity_poly.type
_entity_poly.pdbx_seq_one_letter_code
_entity_poly.pdbx_strand_id
1 'polypeptide(L)' 'MAAVRIIDDLGVVVHEITADRLELAADLAARSMLRMYDALFVQLAIERKLPLLTADAKLCSAVDGTVGTELLRGVGPK' A
#
# COMPACT_ATOMS: atom_id res chain seq x y z
N MET A 1 -7.44 -2.15 19.24
CA MET A 1 -6.36 -1.18 18.96
C MET A 1 -5.25 -1.94 18.26
N ALA A 2 -4.85 -1.53 17.05
CA ALA A 2 -3.74 -2.17 16.34
C ALA A 2 -2.39 -1.66 16.87
N ALA A 3 -1.42 -2.54 17.05
CA ALA A 3 -0.11 -2.20 17.57
C ALA A 3 0.72 -1.50 16.48
N VAL A 4 1.19 -0.28 16.77
CA VAL A 4 2.13 0.45 15.91
C VAL A 4 3.52 0.25 16.51
N ARG A 5 4.46 -0.32 15.75
CA ARG A 5 5.87 -0.36 16.13
C ARG A 5 6.59 0.74 15.37
N ILE A 6 7.19 1.68 16.08
CA ILE A 6 8.03 2.72 15.49
C ILE A 6 9.42 2.12 15.32
N ILE A 7 9.98 2.14 14.10
CA ILE A 7 11.39 1.85 13.86
C ILE A 7 12.08 3.22 13.90
N ASP A 8 12.48 3.62 15.11
CA ASP A 8 12.77 5.02 15.48
C ASP A 8 13.99 5.64 14.76
N ASP A 9 14.89 4.82 14.23
CA ASP A 9 16.15 5.34 13.65
C ASP A 9 15.98 5.95 12.26
N LEU A 10 14.82 5.78 11.60
CA LEU A 10 14.57 6.24 10.23
C LEU A 10 13.28 7.07 10.08
N GLY A 11 12.55 7.35 11.17
CA GLY A 11 11.26 8.02 11.11
C GLY A 11 10.17 7.18 10.42
N VAL A 12 10.29 5.85 10.42
CA VAL A 12 9.36 4.93 9.76
C VAL A 12 8.36 4.36 10.78
N VAL A 13 7.09 4.50 10.47
CA VAL A 13 5.98 3.92 11.24
C VAL A 13 5.57 2.60 10.61
N VAL A 14 5.65 1.49 11.37
CA VAL A 14 5.17 0.18 10.92
C VAL A 14 3.73 -0.02 11.35
N HIS A 15 2.89 -0.41 10.40
CA HIS A 15 1.49 -0.74 10.64
C HIS A 15 1.29 -2.26 10.64
N GLU A 16 0.65 -2.75 11.71
CA GLU A 16 0.25 -4.14 11.84
C GLU A 16 -0.74 -4.57 10.74
N ILE A 17 -0.60 -5.80 10.26
CA ILE A 17 -1.55 -6.42 9.34
C ILE A 17 -2.45 -7.37 10.14
N THR A 18 -3.73 -7.03 10.24
CA THR A 18 -4.75 -7.82 10.93
C THR A 18 -5.52 -8.71 9.94
N ALA A 19 -6.28 -9.68 10.45
CA ALA A 19 -7.17 -10.50 9.62
C ALA A 19 -8.19 -9.62 8.85
N ASP A 20 -8.86 -8.69 9.52
CA ASP A 20 -9.79 -7.75 8.89
C ASP A 20 -9.15 -6.96 7.74
N ARG A 21 -7.89 -6.52 7.90
CA ARG A 21 -7.15 -5.83 6.84
C ARG A 21 -6.86 -6.75 5.65
N LEU A 22 -6.53 -8.01 5.91
CA LEU A 22 -6.33 -9.00 4.86
C LEU A 22 -7.63 -9.28 4.11
N GLU A 23 -8.77 -9.34 4.80
CA GLU A 23 -10.08 -9.53 4.15
C GLU A 23 -10.43 -8.34 3.23
N LEU A 24 -10.26 -7.11 3.72
CA LEU A 24 -10.48 -5.90 2.91
C LEU A 24 -9.52 -5.84 1.71
N ALA A 25 -8.25 -6.18 1.92
CA ALA A 25 -7.26 -6.24 0.84
C ALA A 25 -7.57 -7.33 -0.19
N ALA A 26 -8.10 -8.49 0.23
CA ALA A 26 -8.49 -9.57 -0.67
C ALA A 26 -9.70 -9.18 -1.53
N ASP A 27 -10.69 -8.51 -0.93
CA ASP A 27 -11.84 -7.94 -1.65
C ASP A 27 -11.39 -6.88 -2.67
N LEU A 28 -10.48 -5.98 -2.27
CA LEU A 28 -9.86 -5.02 -3.19
C LEU A 28 -9.08 -5.69 -4.32
N ALA A 29 -8.28 -6.72 -3.99
CA ALA A 29 -7.51 -7.48 -4.97
C ALA A 29 -8.41 -8.11 -6.04
N ALA A 30 -9.53 -8.70 -5.61
CA ALA A 30 -10.50 -9.31 -6.52
C ALA A 30 -11.18 -8.26 -7.43
N ARG A 31 -11.63 -7.13 -6.88
CA ARG A 31 -12.34 -6.10 -7.66
C ARG A 31 -11.46 -5.33 -8.62
N SER A 32 -10.21 -5.07 -8.24
CA SER A 32 -9.27 -4.24 -9.00
C SER A 32 -8.21 -5.07 -9.74
N MET A 33 -8.34 -6.40 -9.74
CA MET A 33 -7.39 -7.35 -10.35
C MET A 33 -5.93 -7.11 -9.90
N LEU A 34 -5.73 -6.76 -8.63
CA LEU A 34 -4.42 -6.51 -8.04
C LEU A 34 -3.85 -7.80 -7.43
N ARG A 35 -2.52 -7.88 -7.34
CA ARG A 35 -1.89 -8.91 -6.51
C ARG A 35 -2.21 -8.64 -5.03
N MET A 36 -2.27 -9.70 -4.24
CA MET A 36 -2.66 -9.62 -2.82
C MET A 36 -1.85 -8.58 -2.03
N TYR A 37 -0.53 -8.56 -2.18
CA TYR A 37 0.33 -7.60 -1.47
C TYR A 37 0.19 -6.17 -1.98
N ASP A 38 -0.03 -5.98 -3.29
CA ASP A 38 -0.29 -4.65 -3.85
C ASP A 38 -1.60 -4.10 -3.28
N ALA A 39 -2.65 -4.92 -3.26
CA ALA A 39 -3.94 -4.55 -2.66
C ALA A 39 -3.82 -4.26 -1.16
N LEU A 40 -2.98 -4.99 -0.42
CA LEU A 40 -2.75 -4.73 1.00
C LEU A 40 -2.15 -3.35 1.25
N PHE A 41 -1.15 -2.94 0.46
CA PHE A 41 -0.56 -1.60 0.58
C PHE A 41 -1.53 -0.49 0.17
N VAL A 42 -2.32 -0.72 -0.89
CA VAL A 42 -3.35 0.23 -1.32
C VAL A 42 -4.41 0.39 -0.24
N GLN A 43 -4.90 -0.71 0.32
CA GLN A 43 -5.88 -0.71 1.41
C GLN A 43 -5.35 0.05 2.64
N LEU A 44 -4.08 -0.18 3.00
CA LEU A 44 -3.44 0.52 4.11
C LEU A 44 -3.28 2.03 3.82
N ALA A 45 -2.94 2.41 2.59
CA ALA A 45 -2.83 3.80 2.17
C ALA A 45 -4.18 4.53 2.25
N ILE A 46 -5.27 3.87 1.83
CA ILE A 46 -6.65 4.38 1.95
C ILE A 46 -7.01 4.60 3.41
N GLU A 47 -6.82 3.60 4.28
CA GLU A 47 -7.14 3.68 5.71
C GLU A 47 -6.40 4.82 6.42
N ARG A 48 -5.14 5.05 6.04
CA ARG A 48 -4.29 6.08 6.64
C ARG A 48 -4.42 7.44 5.97
N LYS A 49 -5.13 7.54 4.85
CA LYS A 49 -5.23 8.74 4.02
C LYS A 49 -3.84 9.25 3.62
N LEU A 50 -2.97 8.33 3.23
CA LEU A 50 -1.60 8.61 2.79
C LEU A 50 -1.44 8.25 1.31
N PRO A 51 -0.58 8.95 0.56
CA PRO A 51 -0.24 8.53 -0.79
C PRO A 51 0.56 7.22 -0.78
N LEU A 52 0.35 6.39 -1.81
CA LEU A 52 1.13 5.18 -2.04
C LEU A 52 2.38 5.53 -2.87
N LEU A 53 3.54 5.47 -2.24
CA LEU A 53 4.83 5.54 -2.93
C LEU A 53 5.22 4.15 -3.44
N THR A 54 5.48 4.01 -4.74
CA THR A 54 5.90 2.73 -5.35
C THR A 54 6.82 2.94 -6.54
N ALA A 55 7.65 1.96 -6.86
CA ALA A 55 8.42 1.93 -8.12
C ALA A 55 7.64 1.23 -9.26
N ASP A 56 6.48 0.63 -8.97
CA ASP A 56 5.65 -0.05 -9.96
C ASP A 56 4.71 0.95 -10.65
N ALA A 57 5.08 1.35 -11.87
CA ALA A 57 4.27 2.24 -12.69
C ALA A 57 2.91 1.63 -13.07
N LYS A 58 2.81 0.30 -13.20
CA LYS A 58 1.54 -0.36 -13.52
C LYS A 58 0.60 -0.30 -12.33
N LEU A 59 1.13 -0.45 -11.12
CA LEU A 59 0.34 -0.28 -9.89
C LEU A 59 -0.19 1.15 -9.79
N CYS A 60 0.63 2.17 -10.07
CA CYS A 60 0.18 3.56 -10.08
C CYS A 60 -1.02 3.77 -11.02
N SER A 61 -0.94 3.26 -12.25
CA SER A 61 -2.06 3.32 -13.20
C SER A 61 -3.28 2.54 -12.74
N ALA A 62 -3.08 1.36 -12.13
CA ALA A 62 -4.18 0.47 -11.74
C ALA A 62 -5.03 1.02 -10.58
N VAL A 63 -4.48 1.92 -9.76
CA VAL A 63 -5.17 2.49 -8.59
C VAL A 63 -5.42 3.99 -8.70
N ASP A 64 -5.28 4.54 -9.92
CA ASP A 64 -5.61 5.92 -10.21
C ASP A 64 -7.07 6.22 -9.83
N GLY A 65 -7.30 7.39 -9.24
CA GLY A 65 -8.60 7.79 -8.67
C GLY A 65 -9.03 7.03 -7.41
N THR A 66 -8.33 5.98 -6.99
CA THR A 66 -8.63 5.22 -5.75
C THR A 66 -7.80 5.74 -4.57
N VAL A 67 -6.51 5.96 -4.79
CA VAL A 67 -5.59 6.52 -3.79
C VAL A 67 -4.60 7.44 -4.49
N GLY A 68 -4.10 8.48 -3.79
CA GLY A 68 -2.98 9.26 -4.30
C GLY A 68 -1.77 8.36 -4.48
N THR A 69 -1.06 8.47 -5.61
CA THR A 69 0.14 7.67 -5.88
C THR A 69 1.32 8.55 -6.23
N GLU A 70 2.51 8.10 -5.84
CA GLU A 70 3.78 8.69 -6.26
C GLU A 70 4.68 7.59 -6.84
N LEU A 71 5.14 7.80 -8.07
CA LEU A 71 6.06 6.88 -8.73
C LEU A 71 7.50 7.27 -8.37
N LEU A 72 8.17 6.38 -7.63
CA LEU A 72 9.58 6.52 -7.29
C LEU A 72 10.45 6.32 -8.54
N ARG A 73 11.08 7.40 -9.01
CA ARG A 73 11.95 7.38 -10.20
C ARG A 73 13.37 6.96 -9.83
N GLY A 74 14.06 6.29 -10.75
CA GLY A 74 15.49 5.93 -10.60
C GLY A 74 15.76 4.63 -9.84
N VAL A 75 14.72 3.89 -9.45
CA VAL A 75 14.82 2.55 -8.85
C VAL A 75 14.38 1.52 -9.90
N GLY A 76 15.25 1.28 -10.89
CA GLY A 76 15.10 0.20 -11.87
C GLY A 76 16.25 -0.78 -11.73
N PRO A 77 16.11 -2.04 -12.22
CA PRO A 77 17.27 -2.92 -12.33
C PRO A 77 18.34 -2.24 -13.20
N LYS A 78 19.59 -2.28 -12.76
CA LYS A 78 20.74 -1.96 -13.61
C LYS A 78 20.80 -2.93 -14.78
#